data_AF-A0A5C4M8S4-F1
#
_entry.id   AF-A0A5C4M8S4-F1
#
_cell.length_a   1.000
_cell.length_b   1.000
_cell.length_c   1.000
_cell.angle_alpha   90.00
_cell.angle_beta   90.00
_cell.angle_gamma   90.00
#
_symmetry.space_group_name_H-M   'P 1'
#
loop_
_entity.id
_entity.type
_entity.pdbx_description
1 polymer ?
#
loop_
_entity_poly.entity_id
_entity_poly.type
_entity_poly.pdbx_seq_one_letter_code
_entity_poly.pdbx_strand_id
1 'polypeptide(L)'
;MPLSAEVLREAANRPYAPPRLLRAADAVLEGKFTWEDVAKGQCDHPFARSLFTPKAERTLWPFLQQVADEPRQQPERHPVRAGGPDEEEEDFSLRTYGEDVSVPPESGGGN
;
A
#
# COMPACT_ATOMS: atom_id res chain seq x y z
N MET A 1 24.92 4.08 5.40
CA MET A 1 23.61 3.62 4.93
C MET A 1 23.15 4.52 3.80
N PRO A 2 22.90 4.01 2.58
CA PRO A 2 22.48 4.85 1.47
C PRO A 2 21.03 5.32 1.66
N LEU A 3 20.80 6.60 1.40
CA LEU A 3 19.50 7.27 1.43
C LEU A 3 18.71 6.83 0.19
N SER A 4 18.05 5.68 0.26
CA SER A 4 17.34 5.10 -0.90
C SER A 4 16.07 5.88 -1.25
N ALA A 5 15.73 5.92 -2.54
CA ALA A 5 14.52 6.56 -3.06
C ALA A 5 13.24 6.04 -2.40
N GLU A 6 13.19 4.73 -2.13
CA GLU A 6 12.08 4.09 -1.43
C GLU A 6 11.91 4.58 0.00
N VAL A 7 13.02 4.74 0.75
CA VAL A 7 13.00 5.23 2.13
C VAL A 7 12.52 6.68 2.17
N LEU A 8 12.98 7.52 1.23
CA LEU A 8 12.50 8.90 1.09
C LEU A 8 11.01 8.97 0.82
N ARG A 9 10.52 8.14 -0.12
CA ARG A 9 9.10 8.06 -0.46
C ARG A 9 8.27 7.56 0.74
N GLU A 10 8.70 6.51 1.40
CA GLU A 10 8.00 5.91 2.54
C GLU A 10 7.92 6.90 3.71
N ALA A 11 9.06 7.55 4.02
CA ALA A 11 9.15 8.56 5.05
C ALA A 11 8.26 9.78 4.77
N ALA A 12 8.09 10.17 3.50
CA ALA A 12 7.21 11.27 3.11
C ALA A 12 5.72 10.96 3.29
N ASN A 13 5.33 9.68 3.29
CA ASN A 13 3.95 9.24 3.49
C ASN A 13 3.58 9.07 4.98
N ARG A 14 4.52 9.29 5.90
CA ARG A 14 4.28 9.16 7.34
C ARG A 14 3.60 10.41 7.91
N PRO A 15 2.69 10.26 8.90
CA PRO A 15 1.99 11.40 9.51
C PRO A 15 2.91 12.37 10.25
N TYR A 16 4.10 11.93 10.67
CA TYR A 16 5.10 12.74 11.36
C TYR A 16 6.28 13.14 10.47
N ALA A 17 6.09 13.13 9.15
CA ALA A 17 7.14 13.49 8.20
C ALA A 17 7.62 14.94 8.44
N PRO A 18 8.94 15.20 8.47
CA PRO A 18 9.45 16.55 8.61
C PRO A 18 8.95 17.47 7.48
N PRO A 19 8.64 18.74 7.75
CA PRO A 19 8.07 19.66 6.75
C PRO A 19 8.97 19.83 5.53
N ARG A 20 10.28 19.71 5.70
CA ARG A 20 11.24 19.77 4.58
C ARG A 20 11.12 18.57 3.64
N LEU A 21 10.84 17.38 4.18
CA LEU A 21 10.60 16.18 3.39
C LEU A 21 9.26 16.27 2.66
N LEU A 22 8.22 16.79 3.32
CA LEU A 22 6.91 17.05 2.70
C LEU A 22 7.03 18.01 1.50
N ARG A 23 7.78 19.11 1.64
CA ARG A 23 8.02 20.04 0.52
C ARG A 23 8.78 19.40 -0.64
N ALA A 24 9.71 18.49 -0.35
CA ALA A 24 10.37 17.72 -1.40
C ALA A 24 9.38 16.74 -2.06
N ALA A 25 8.47 16.13 -1.30
CA ALA A 25 7.45 15.24 -1.81
C ALA A 25 6.44 15.95 -2.72
N ASP A 26 5.96 17.14 -2.34
CA ASP A 26 5.15 18.00 -3.20
C ASP A 26 5.86 18.26 -4.54
N ALA A 27 7.15 18.62 -4.50
CA ALA A 27 7.90 18.90 -5.72
C ALA A 27 8.10 17.66 -6.61
N VAL A 28 8.18 16.46 -6.03
CA VAL A 28 8.18 15.19 -6.80
C VAL A 28 6.80 14.96 -7.44
N LEU A 29 5.71 15.20 -6.71
CA LEU A 29 4.34 15.08 -7.25
C LEU A 29 4.06 16.08 -8.37
N GLU A 30 4.64 17.29 -8.28
CA GLU A 30 4.62 18.30 -9.34
C GLU A 30 5.52 17.93 -10.54
N GLY A 31 6.28 16.83 -10.47
CA GLY A 31 7.15 16.38 -11.56
C GLY A 31 8.46 17.16 -11.69
N LYS A 32 8.88 17.91 -10.67
CA LYS A 32 10.12 18.73 -10.71
C LYS A 32 11.39 17.88 -10.64
N PHE A 33 11.34 16.73 -9.97
CA PHE A 33 12.40 15.74 -9.88
C PHE A 33 11.85 14.40 -9.37
N THR A 34 12.67 13.34 -9.42
CA THR A 34 12.30 12.02 -8.88
C THR A 34 13.08 11.69 -7.60
N TRP A 35 12.52 10.83 -6.74
CA TRP A 35 13.24 10.34 -5.56
C TRP A 35 14.53 9.59 -5.91
N GLU A 36 14.59 8.97 -7.09
CA GLU A 36 15.77 8.27 -7.61
C GLU A 36 16.91 9.24 -7.94
N ASP A 37 16.60 10.37 -8.59
CA ASP A 37 17.60 11.42 -8.86
C ASP A 37 18.13 12.04 -7.57
N VAL A 38 17.27 12.21 -6.57
CA VAL A 38 17.67 12.72 -5.24
C VAL A 38 18.57 11.72 -4.53
N ALA A 39 18.20 10.44 -4.49
CA ALA A 39 18.99 9.38 -3.86
C ALA A 39 20.37 9.21 -4.50
N LYS A 40 20.47 9.40 -5.82
CA LYS A 40 21.73 9.39 -6.57
C LYS A 40 22.54 10.69 -6.45
N GLY A 41 21.98 11.74 -5.84
CA GLY A 41 22.60 13.06 -5.76
C GLY A 41 22.70 13.78 -7.11
N GLN A 42 21.89 13.38 -8.10
CA GLN A 42 21.88 13.93 -9.46
C GLN A 42 20.88 15.08 -9.62
N CYS A 43 20.07 15.35 -8.60
CA CYS A 43 19.08 16.43 -8.61
C CYS A 43 19.63 17.73 -8.00
N ASP A 44 19.65 18.82 -8.79
CA ASP A 44 20.08 20.14 -8.32
C ASP A 44 18.94 20.99 -7.70
N HIS A 45 17.71 20.46 -7.68
CA HIS A 45 16.56 21.21 -7.20
C HIS A 45 16.75 21.65 -5.74
N PRO A 46 16.44 22.91 -5.37
CA PRO A 46 16.71 23.44 -4.02
C PRO A 46 16.08 22.60 -2.90
N PHE A 47 14.88 22.06 -3.13
CA PHE A 47 14.25 21.14 -2.17
C PHE A 47 15.01 19.82 -2.01
N ALA A 48 15.52 19.23 -3.10
CA ALA A 48 16.36 18.03 -3.04
C ALA A 48 17.66 18.31 -2.27
N ARG A 49 18.36 19.39 -2.61
CA ARG A 49 19.59 19.82 -1.91
C ARG A 49 19.36 20.11 -0.43
N SER A 50 18.17 20.59 -0.06
CA SER A 50 17.84 20.89 1.33
C SER A 50 17.85 19.65 2.23
N LEU A 51 17.61 18.45 1.68
CA LEU A 51 17.61 17.16 2.41
C LEU A 51 19.02 16.71 2.81
N PHE A 52 20.05 17.26 2.17
CA PHE A 52 21.47 16.97 2.44
C PHE A 52 22.18 18.09 3.20
N THR A 53 21.43 19.05 3.75
CA THR A 53 22.02 20.10 4.60
C THR A 53 22.40 19.57 5.98
N PRO A 54 23.41 20.11 6.68
CA PRO A 54 23.78 19.68 8.03
C PRO A 54 22.63 19.70 9.03
N LYS A 55 21.68 20.63 8.83
CA LYS A 55 20.45 20.70 9.63
C LYS A 55 19.50 19.53 9.33
N ALA A 56 19.40 19.11 8.08
CA ALA A 56 18.65 17.91 7.69
C ALA A 56 19.35 16.65 8.23
N GLU A 57 20.67 16.55 8.15
CA GLU A 57 21.40 15.39 8.69
C GLU A 57 21.09 15.14 10.18
N ARG A 58 20.97 16.21 10.98
CA ARG A 58 20.68 16.08 12.41
C ARG A 58 19.23 15.75 12.76
N THR A 59 18.28 16.04 11.86
CA THR A 59 16.83 15.98 12.17
C THR A 59 16.07 14.97 11.30
N LEU A 60 16.39 14.93 10.01
CA LEU A 60 15.79 14.06 9.01
C LEU A 60 16.45 12.68 8.99
N TRP A 61 17.78 12.60 9.06
CA TRP A 61 18.45 11.30 8.88
C TRP A 61 18.15 10.29 9.98
N PRO A 62 18.03 10.66 11.27
CA PRO A 62 17.57 9.72 12.30
C PRO A 62 16.16 9.18 12.01
N PHE A 63 15.27 10.04 11.50
CA PHE A 63 13.92 9.62 11.09
C PHE A 63 13.96 8.69 9.88
N LEU A 64 14.80 8.98 8.87
CA LEU A 64 14.98 8.09 7.72
C LEU A 64 15.60 6.75 8.12
N GLN A 65 16.51 6.74 9.08
CA GLN A 65 17.09 5.50 9.63
C GLN A 65 16.02 4.67 10.35
N GLN A 66 15.15 5.30 11.15
CA GLN A 66 14.01 4.61 11.76
C GLN A 66 13.10 4.00 10.69
N VAL A 67 12.80 4.74 9.63
CA VAL A 67 11.96 4.21 8.53
C VAL A 67 12.67 3.09 7.74
N ALA A 68 13.99 3.15 7.60
CA ALA A 68 14.77 2.12 6.92
C ALA A 68 14.96 0.85 7.75
N ASP A 69 15.01 0.98 9.08
CA ASP A 69 15.18 -0.12 10.03
C ASP A 69 13.83 -0.73 10.45
N GLU A 70 12.75 0.05 10.39
CA GLU A 70 11.40 -0.45 10.62
C GLU A 70 11.15 -1.57 9.61
N PRO A 71 10.89 -2.81 10.06
CA PRO A 71 10.54 -3.86 9.14
C PRO A 71 9.31 -3.35 8.40
N ARG A 72 9.40 -3.23 7.06
CA ARG A 72 8.23 -3.03 6.21
C ARG A 72 7.24 -4.08 6.67
N GLN A 73 6.28 -3.67 7.49
CA GLN A 73 5.04 -4.39 7.59
C GLN A 73 4.48 -4.20 6.20
N GLN A 74 4.88 -5.10 5.29
CA GLN A 74 4.06 -5.46 4.16
C GLN A 74 2.67 -5.49 4.76
N PRO A 75 1.72 -4.65 4.28
CA PRO A 75 0.38 -4.66 4.84
C PRO A 75 0.06 -6.12 4.94
N GLU A 76 -0.10 -6.60 6.17
CA GLU A 76 -0.30 -8.01 6.40
C GLU A 76 -1.48 -8.26 5.50
N ARG A 77 -1.26 -9.00 4.41
CA ARG A 77 -2.31 -9.77 3.84
C ARG A 77 -2.63 -10.65 5.01
N HIS A 78 -3.52 -10.15 5.89
CA HIS A 78 -4.41 -10.98 6.65
C HIS A 78 -4.69 -12.08 5.64
N PRO A 79 -4.39 -13.35 5.94
CA PRO A 79 -5.11 -14.39 5.26
C PRO A 79 -6.57 -14.03 5.56
N VAL A 80 -7.19 -13.30 4.63
CA VAL A 80 -8.57 -13.55 4.26
C VAL A 80 -8.50 -15.05 4.14
N ARG A 81 -9.11 -15.70 5.12
CA ARG A 81 -9.54 -17.06 5.00
C ARG A 81 -10.49 -17.03 3.81
N ALA A 82 -9.91 -16.99 2.62
CA ALA A 82 -10.55 -17.43 1.42
C ALA A 82 -10.89 -18.87 1.78
N GLY A 83 -12.19 -19.15 1.84
CA GLY A 83 -12.62 -20.40 1.23
C GLY A 83 -11.92 -20.44 -0.12
N GLY A 84 -10.86 -21.22 -0.19
CA GLY A 84 -10.21 -21.57 -1.42
C GLY A 84 -11.09 -22.62 -2.08
N PRO A 85 -11.52 -22.40 -3.33
CA PRO A 85 -12.31 -23.33 -4.10
C PRO A 85 -11.37 -24.41 -4.69
N ASP A 86 -11.83 -25.64 -4.61
CA ASP A 86 -11.36 -26.85 -5.30
C ASP A 86 -12.71 -27.59 -5.51
N GLU A 87 -13.20 -27.95 -6.69
CA GLU A 87 -12.60 -28.24 -7.98
C GLU A 87 -13.67 -27.97 -9.07
N GLU A 88 -13.23 -28.08 -10.33
CA GLU A 88 -14.01 -28.51 -11.50
C GLU A 88 -15.16 -27.63 -12.03
N GLU A 89 -14.77 -26.81 -13.02
CA GLU A 89 -15.35 -26.81 -14.37
C GLU A 89 -16.79 -27.35 -14.50
N GLU A 90 -17.77 -26.48 -14.72
CA GLU A 90 -18.85 -26.78 -15.66
C GLU A 90 -19.48 -25.50 -16.21
N ASP A 91 -18.95 -25.16 -17.39
CA ASP A 91 -19.61 -24.71 -18.60
C ASP A 91 -20.99 -24.02 -18.52
N PHE A 92 -21.06 -22.89 -19.22
CA PHE A 92 -22.27 -22.16 -19.60
C PHE A 92 -23.33 -23.08 -20.25
N SER A 93 -24.45 -23.35 -19.56
CA SER A 93 -25.69 -23.77 -20.24
C SER A 93 -26.94 -23.21 -19.56
N LEU A 94 -27.25 -21.98 -19.98
CA LEU A 94 -28.54 -21.60 -20.54
C LEU A 94 -29.63 -22.70 -20.54
N ARG A 95 -30.62 -22.60 -19.65
CA ARG A 95 -32.07 -22.81 -19.92
C ARG A 95 -32.84 -22.65 -18.60
N THR A 96 -33.62 -21.58 -18.45
CA THR A 96 -35.01 -21.51 -18.92
C THR A 96 -35.87 -22.60 -18.27
N TYR A 97 -36.79 -22.15 -17.40
CA TYR A 97 -38.13 -22.70 -17.16
C TYR A 97 -38.30 -24.22 -17.29
N GLY A 98 -38.55 -24.85 -16.15
CA GLY A 98 -39.03 -26.22 -16.05
C GLY A 98 -39.76 -26.41 -14.73
N GLU A 99 -40.96 -25.87 -14.68
CA GLU A 99 -42.08 -26.24 -13.82
C GLU A 99 -42.08 -27.75 -13.48
N ASP A 100 -42.38 -28.10 -12.22
CA ASP A 100 -43.38 -29.13 -11.83
C ASP A 100 -43.01 -29.89 -10.54
N VAL A 101 -43.87 -29.73 -9.53
CA VAL A 101 -44.35 -30.70 -8.50
C VAL A 101 -43.33 -31.61 -7.80
N SER A 102 -43.24 -31.68 -6.47
CA SER A 102 -44.28 -32.20 -5.58
C SER A 102 -43.89 -32.03 -4.11
N VAL A 103 -44.87 -31.70 -3.27
CA VAL A 103 -44.79 -31.61 -1.80
C VAL A 103 -44.66 -32.98 -1.13
N PRO A 104 -44.08 -33.06 0.08
CA PRO A 104 -44.60 -33.97 1.10
C PRO A 104 -45.25 -33.22 2.28
N PRO A 105 -46.39 -33.72 2.79
CA PRO A 105 -47.16 -33.19 3.94
C PRO A 105 -46.51 -33.70 5.26
N GLU A 106 -46.85 -33.30 6.49
CA GLU A 106 -47.95 -32.54 7.08
C GLU A 106 -47.51 -32.11 8.50
N SER A 107 -47.99 -30.95 8.95
CA SER A 107 -48.62 -30.64 10.25
C SER A 107 -48.06 -31.27 11.56
N GLY A 108 -47.83 -30.50 12.63
CA GLY A 108 -48.78 -29.58 13.26
C GLY A 108 -49.49 -30.30 14.41
N GLY A 109 -49.23 -29.91 15.66
CA GLY A 109 -49.70 -30.61 16.86
C GLY A 109 -51.15 -30.36 17.28
N GLY A 110 -51.61 -31.13 18.28
CA GLY A 110 -52.79 -30.83 19.08
C GLY A 110 -53.64 -32.04 19.51
N ASN A 111 -53.46 -32.50 20.76
CA ASN A 111 -54.48 -32.45 21.82
C ASN A 111 -53.78 -32.58 23.18
#